data_AF-A0A920QID2-F1
#
_entry.id   AF-A0A920QID2-F1
#
_cell.length_a   1.000
_cell.length_b   1.000
_cell.length_c   1.000
_cell.angle_alpha   90.00
_cell.angle_beta   90.00
_cell.angle_gamma   90.00
#
_symmetry.space_group_name_H-M   'P 1'
#
loop_
_entity.id
_entity.type
_entity.pdbx_description
1 polymer ?
#
loop_
_entity_poly.entity_id
_entity_poly.type
_entity_poly.pdbx_seq_one_letter_code
_entity_poly.pdbx_strand_id
1 'polypeptide(L)'
;MSPFDSICFKDASGTANPRKVHETIKGARKMAPEGTIMHLHTHDTAGASVGQYMGAIEGGIDRIDLSMSPVSGGTGQPDILTMWHALKGTDYTLDIDPDKIIKTEEVFADCFEDYFFSPQNPVWYLP
;
A
#
# COMPACT_ATOMS: atom_id res chain seq x y z
N MET A 1 -6.35 -19.34 -20.07
CA MET A 1 -6.30 -19.04 -18.62
C MET A 1 -4.86 -18.85 -18.21
N SER A 2 -4.59 -18.01 -17.22
CA SER A 2 -3.23 -17.85 -16.67
C SER A 2 -2.73 -19.16 -16.08
N PRO A 3 -1.43 -19.52 -16.23
CA PRO A 3 -0.85 -20.67 -15.53
C PRO A 3 -0.61 -20.40 -14.03
N PHE A 4 -0.80 -19.16 -13.58
CA PHE A 4 -0.65 -18.72 -12.19
C PHE A 4 -1.97 -18.18 -11.65
N ASP A 5 -2.21 -18.34 -10.35
CA ASP A 5 -3.39 -17.80 -9.67
C ASP A 5 -3.40 -16.26 -9.58
N SER A 6 -2.21 -15.65 -9.52
CA SER A 6 -2.05 -14.20 -9.49
C SER A 6 -0.66 -13.76 -9.97
N ILE A 7 -0.51 -12.47 -10.27
CA ILE A 7 0.75 -11.82 -10.67
C ILE A 7 1.06 -10.70 -9.69
N CYS A 8 2.25 -10.70 -9.10
CA CYS A 8 2.72 -9.64 -8.21
C CYS A 8 3.79 -8.77 -8.88
N PHE A 9 3.60 -7.46 -8.81
CA PHE A 9 4.57 -6.44 -9.15
C PHE A 9 5.25 -6.01 -7.85
N LYS A 10 6.58 -6.07 -7.80
CA LYS A 10 7.34 -5.82 -6.57
C LYS A 10 8.33 -4.67 -6.76
N ASP A 11 8.12 -3.59 -6.02
CA ASP A 11 9.09 -2.51 -5.79
C ASP A 11 9.57 -2.54 -4.34
N ALA A 12 10.55 -3.39 -4.07
CA ALA A 12 11.17 -3.49 -2.74
C ALA A 12 11.94 -2.23 -2.33
N SER A 13 12.27 -1.36 -3.29
CA SER A 13 13.03 -0.15 -3.03
C SER A 13 12.13 1.01 -2.62
N GLY A 14 10.86 1.00 -3.02
CA GLY A 14 9.93 2.10 -2.82
C GLY A 14 10.26 3.34 -3.64
N THR A 15 10.92 3.17 -4.79
CA THR A 15 11.46 4.29 -5.61
C THR A 15 10.82 4.41 -6.99
N ALA A 16 9.90 3.50 -7.36
CA ALA A 16 9.26 3.54 -8.66
C ALA A 16 8.51 4.85 -8.89
N ASN A 17 8.62 5.41 -10.10
CA ASN A 17 7.85 6.61 -10.43
C ASN A 17 6.34 6.25 -10.54
N PRO A 18 5.42 6.98 -9.89
CA PRO A 18 3.98 6.72 -9.97
C PRO A 18 3.41 6.59 -11.40
N ARG A 19 3.86 7.46 -12.33
CA ARG A 19 3.43 7.39 -13.73
C ARG A 19 3.90 6.10 -14.40
N LYS A 20 5.12 5.65 -14.08
CA LYS A 20 5.65 4.41 -14.61
C LYS A 20 4.90 3.19 -14.06
N VAL A 21 4.48 3.24 -12.80
CA VAL A 21 3.63 2.22 -12.20
C VAL A 21 2.31 2.13 -12.96
N HIS A 22 1.59 3.24 -13.15
CA HIS A 22 0.34 3.29 -13.93
C HIS A 22 0.50 2.64 -15.32
N GLU A 23 1.47 3.09 -16.12
CA GLU A 23 1.68 2.54 -17.47
C GLU A 23 2.04 1.05 -17.45
N THR A 24 2.79 0.61 -16.44
CA THR A 24 3.18 -0.80 -16.30
C THR A 24 1.96 -1.67 -15.98
N ILE A 25 1.15 -1.27 -15.00
CA ILE A 25 -0.05 -2.02 -14.60
C ILE A 25 -1.08 -2.02 -15.74
N LYS A 26 -1.33 -0.87 -16.36
CA LYS A 26 -2.24 -0.77 -17.52
C LYS A 26 -1.79 -1.61 -18.70
N GLY A 27 -0.48 -1.64 -18.98
CA GLY A 27 0.10 -2.51 -19.99
C GLY A 27 -0.06 -3.99 -19.64
N ALA A 28 0.26 -4.36 -18.40
CA ALA A 28 0.11 -5.72 -17.90
C ALA A 28 -1.34 -6.20 -17.96
N ARG A 29 -2.31 -5.37 -17.56
CA ARG A 29 -3.74 -5.69 -17.61
C ARG A 29 -4.23 -6.03 -19.01
N LYS A 30 -3.66 -5.41 -20.05
CA LYS A 30 -3.98 -5.73 -21.46
C LYS A 30 -3.40 -7.06 -21.92
N MET A 31 -2.30 -7.51 -21.31
CA MET A 31 -1.59 -8.74 -21.68
C MET A 31 -2.04 -9.95 -20.86
N ALA A 32 -2.40 -9.72 -19.59
CA ALA A 32 -2.82 -10.77 -18.68
C ALA A 32 -4.15 -11.37 -19.14
N PRO A 33 -4.33 -12.70 -19.02
CA PRO A 33 -5.63 -13.33 -19.25
C PRO A 33 -6.71 -12.68 -18.38
N GLU A 34 -7.93 -12.57 -18.91
CA GLU A 34 -9.08 -12.05 -18.18
C GLU A 34 -9.28 -12.78 -16.85
N GLY A 35 -9.62 -12.04 -15.80
CA GLY A 35 -9.78 -12.55 -14.44
C GLY A 35 -8.48 -12.83 -13.68
N THR A 36 -7.30 -12.61 -14.28
CA THR A 36 -6.03 -12.75 -13.56
C THR A 36 -5.94 -11.68 -12.47
N ILE A 37 -5.76 -12.09 -11.21
CA ILE A 37 -5.54 -11.17 -10.10
C ILE A 37 -4.13 -10.58 -10.17
N MET A 38 -4.02 -9.26 -10.12
CA MET A 38 -2.78 -8.51 -10.10
C MET A 38 -2.61 -7.76 -8.79
N HIS A 39 -1.42 -7.82 -8.22
CA HIS A 39 -1.07 -7.25 -6.92
C HIS A 39 0.17 -6.35 -7.05
N LEU A 40 0.16 -5.17 -6.44
CA LEU A 40 1.36 -4.36 -6.28
C LEU A 40 1.84 -4.35 -4.83
N HIS A 41 3.10 -4.71 -4.64
CA HIS A 41 3.86 -4.56 -3.41
C HIS A 41 4.88 -3.43 -3.57
N THR A 42 4.78 -2.37 -2.78
CA THR A 42 5.81 -1.32 -2.72
C THR A 42 6.15 -0.92 -1.30
N HIS A 43 7.34 -0.36 -1.14
CA HIS A 43 7.77 0.28 0.11
C HIS A 43 7.59 1.81 0.01
N ASP A 44 7.52 2.50 1.14
CA ASP A 44 7.37 3.95 1.23
C ASP A 44 8.72 4.68 1.42
N THR A 45 9.82 4.01 1.08
CA THR A 45 11.19 4.49 1.36
C THR A 45 11.45 5.89 0.80
N ALA A 46 10.93 6.18 -0.40
CA ALA A 46 11.06 7.49 -1.03
C ALA A 46 9.85 8.43 -0.76
N GLY A 47 8.89 8.03 0.08
CA GLY A 47 7.67 8.78 0.38
C GLY A 47 6.71 8.89 -0.82
N ALA A 48 6.82 7.98 -1.79
CA ALA A 48 6.06 8.02 -3.05
C ALA A 48 5.00 6.92 -3.16
N SER A 49 4.88 6.04 -2.15
CA SER A 49 4.09 4.80 -2.25
C SER A 49 2.60 5.03 -2.46
N VAL A 50 2.00 6.02 -1.79
CA VAL A 50 0.59 6.39 -2.00
C VAL A 50 0.35 6.77 -3.46
N GLY A 51 1.23 7.59 -4.04
CA GLY A 51 1.14 7.93 -5.47
C GLY A 51 1.33 6.73 -6.38
N GLN A 52 2.25 5.81 -6.05
CA GLN A 52 2.45 4.56 -6.79
C GLN A 52 1.19 3.68 -6.74
N TYR A 53 0.55 3.55 -5.58
CA TYR A 53 -0.69 2.79 -5.43
C TYR A 53 -1.86 3.45 -6.16
N MET A 54 -2.02 4.77 -6.10
CA MET A 54 -3.02 5.47 -6.90
C MET A 54 -2.83 5.21 -8.40
N GLY A 55 -1.59 5.32 -8.90
CA GLY A 55 -1.27 5.00 -10.29
C GLY A 55 -1.56 3.53 -10.66
N ALA A 56 -1.30 2.59 -9.75
CA ALA A 56 -1.63 1.18 -9.95
C ALA A 56 -3.14 0.92 -10.00
N ILE A 57 -3.90 1.55 -9.10
CA ILE A 57 -5.37 1.47 -9.04
C ILE A 57 -5.99 1.98 -10.35
N GLU A 58 -5.58 3.16 -10.81
CA GLU A 58 -6.00 3.72 -12.10
C GLU A 58 -5.59 2.82 -13.29
N GLY A 59 -4.47 2.10 -13.14
CA GLY A 59 -3.99 1.13 -14.12
C GLY A 59 -4.75 -0.20 -14.12
N GLY A 60 -5.62 -0.45 -13.13
CA GLY A 60 -6.41 -1.67 -12.99
C GLY A 60 -5.74 -2.77 -12.17
N ILE A 61 -4.97 -2.41 -11.13
CA ILE A 61 -4.53 -3.38 -10.10
C ILE A 61 -5.73 -3.85 -9.27
N ASP A 62 -5.68 -5.08 -8.76
CA ASP A 62 -6.76 -5.62 -7.91
C ASP A 62 -6.43 -5.51 -6.42
N ARG A 63 -5.14 -5.55 -6.06
CA ARG A 63 -4.65 -5.57 -4.67
C ARG A 63 -3.44 -4.68 -4.49
N ILE A 64 -3.26 -4.18 -3.27
CA ILE A 64 -2.10 -3.41 -2.81
C ILE A 64 -1.71 -3.86 -1.40
N ASP A 65 -0.43 -3.76 -1.06
CA ASP A 65 0.08 -4.08 0.27
C ASP A 65 0.17 -2.84 1.17
N LEU A 66 -0.44 -2.89 2.34
CA LEU A 66 -0.45 -1.82 3.34
C LEU A 66 0.05 -2.36 4.68
N SER A 67 0.57 -1.47 5.53
CA SER A 67 1.02 -1.80 6.89
C SER A 67 0.28 -0.95 7.91
N MET A 68 0.25 -1.41 9.16
CA MET A 68 -0.32 -0.68 10.29
C MET A 68 0.75 0.11 11.03
N SER A 69 0.39 1.27 11.58
CA SER A 69 1.18 1.94 12.62
C SER A 69 1.42 1.00 13.81
N PRO A 70 2.65 0.91 14.39
CA PRO A 70 3.81 1.79 14.18
C PRO A 70 4.85 1.31 13.16
N VAL A 71 4.58 0.23 12.40
CA VAL A 71 5.57 -0.35 11.45
C VAL A 71 5.34 0.07 9.99
N SER A 72 4.38 0.96 9.75
CA SER A 72 4.14 1.60 8.45
C SER A 72 5.09 2.78 8.22
N GLY A 73 5.12 3.29 6.98
CA GLY A 73 5.98 4.39 6.55
C GLY A 73 7.46 4.03 6.44
N GLY A 74 8.28 5.00 6.04
CA GLY A 74 9.74 4.83 5.95
C GLY A 74 10.10 3.65 5.06
N THR A 75 10.90 2.70 5.55
CA THR A 75 11.26 1.51 4.77
C THR A 75 10.17 0.42 4.75
N GLY A 76 9.00 0.63 5.34
CA GLY A 76 7.84 -0.25 5.29
C GLY A 76 6.89 0.12 4.14
N GLN A 77 5.63 -0.33 4.22
CA GLN A 77 4.53 0.05 3.33
C GLN A 77 3.86 1.34 3.85
N PRO A 78 3.09 2.09 3.02
CA PRO A 78 2.25 3.14 3.55
C PRO A 78 1.18 2.56 4.48
N ASP A 79 0.72 3.44 5.37
CA ASP A 79 -0.26 3.11 6.38
C ASP A 79 -1.67 2.82 5.80
N ILE A 80 -2.40 1.88 6.42
CA ILE A 80 -3.76 1.50 6.00
C ILE A 80 -4.70 2.71 6.01
N LEU A 81 -4.70 3.49 7.09
CA LEU A 81 -5.57 4.66 7.24
C LEU A 81 -5.12 5.78 6.31
N THR A 82 -3.82 5.95 6.09
CA THR A 82 -3.30 6.90 5.09
C THR A 82 -3.83 6.60 3.69
N MET A 83 -3.75 5.34 3.24
CA MET A 83 -4.27 4.97 1.93
C MET A 83 -5.79 5.07 1.88
N TRP A 84 -6.50 4.65 2.93
CA TRP A 84 -7.95 4.81 3.02
C TRP A 84 -8.39 6.28 2.89
N HIS A 85 -7.67 7.20 3.53
CA HIS A 85 -7.89 8.64 3.37
C HIS A 85 -7.58 9.13 1.95
N ALA A 86 -6.51 8.63 1.32
CA ALA A 86 -6.14 9.00 -0.05
C ALA A 86 -7.19 8.60 -1.09
N LEU A 87 -7.98 7.56 -0.83
CA LEU A 87 -9.05 7.08 -1.73
C LEU A 87 -10.36 7.88 -1.62
N LYS A 88 -10.51 8.73 -0.60
CA LYS A 88 -11.74 9.53 -0.41
C LYS A 88 -12.00 10.43 -1.62
N GLY A 89 -13.23 10.38 -2.13
CA GLY A 89 -13.64 11.14 -3.31
C GLY A 89 -13.31 10.48 -4.64
N THR A 90 -12.76 9.26 -4.62
CA THR A 90 -12.64 8.40 -5.80
C THR A 90 -13.74 7.34 -5.83
N ASP A 91 -13.81 6.57 -6.91
CA ASP A 91 -14.72 5.41 -7.04
C ASP A 91 -14.17 4.14 -6.36
N TYR A 92 -12.99 4.24 -5.74
CA TYR A 92 -12.30 3.12 -5.10
C TYR A 92 -12.38 3.25 -3.57
N THR A 93 -12.42 2.11 -2.89
CA THR A 93 -12.38 2.03 -1.43
C THR A 93 -11.58 0.81 -0.99
N LEU A 94 -11.14 0.81 0.26
CA LEU A 94 -10.75 -0.40 0.96
C LEU A 94 -11.97 -0.95 1.70
N ASP A 95 -12.13 -2.27 1.68
CA ASP A 95 -13.18 -2.96 2.45
C ASP A 95 -12.70 -3.17 3.90
N ILE A 96 -12.68 -2.08 4.66
CA ILE A 96 -12.20 -2.04 6.04
C ILE A 96 -13.16 -1.23 6.92
N ASP A 97 -13.10 -1.50 8.22
CA ASP A 97 -13.70 -0.67 9.27
C ASP A 97 -12.60 0.18 9.91
N PRO A 98 -12.52 1.49 9.63
CA PRO A 98 -11.43 2.33 10.10
C PRO A 98 -11.34 2.40 11.63
N ASP A 99 -12.46 2.30 12.34
CA ASP A 99 -12.47 2.30 13.81
C ASP A 99 -11.82 1.03 14.37
N LYS A 100 -12.03 -0.11 13.70
CA LYS A 100 -11.35 -1.36 14.06
C LYS A 100 -9.85 -1.31 13.75
N ILE A 101 -9.46 -0.66 12.65
CA ILE A 101 -8.03 -0.49 12.32
C ILE A 101 -7.35 0.36 13.39
N ILE A 102 -7.92 1.51 13.76
CA ILE A 102 -7.40 2.36 14.84
C ILE A 102 -7.21 1.54 16.14
N LYS A 103 -8.23 0.77 16.54
CA LYS A 103 -8.14 -0.05 17.75
C LYS A 103 -7.06 -1.13 17.67
N THR A 104 -6.84 -1.68 16.46
CA THR A 104 -5.80 -2.68 16.22
C THR A 104 -4.42 -2.05 16.27
N GLU A 105 -4.25 -0.85 15.72
CA GLU A 105 -2.99 -0.08 15.78
C GLU A 105 -2.60 0.28 17.21
N GLU A 106 -3.56 0.64 18.08
CA GLU A 106 -3.29 0.85 19.50
C GLU A 106 -2.68 -0.39 20.16
N VAL A 107 -3.32 -1.57 20.00
CA VAL A 107 -2.81 -2.84 20.55
C VAL A 107 -1.47 -3.21 19.92
N PHE A 108 -1.29 -2.92 18.64
CA PHE A 108 -0.06 -3.22 17.91
C PHE A 108 1.10 -2.32 18.37
N ALA A 109 0.83 -1.05 18.67
CA ALA A 109 1.79 -0.15 19.28
C ALA A 109 2.24 -0.63 20.67
N ASP A 110 1.30 -1.07 21.51
CA ASP A 110 1.62 -1.64 22.84
C ASP A 110 2.54 -2.87 22.70
N CYS A 111 2.28 -3.74 21.71
CA CYS A 111 3.12 -4.92 21.44
C CYS A 111 4.55 -4.57 20.99
N PHE A 112 4.77 -3.34 20.56
CA PHE A 112 6.05 -2.84 20.07
C PHE A 112 6.72 -1.87 21.05
N GLU A 113 6.22 -1.73 22.30
CA GLU A 113 6.74 -0.79 23.30
C GLU A 113 8.23 -0.99 23.62
N ASP A 114 8.70 -2.24 23.59
CA ASP A 114 10.10 -2.61 23.87
C ASP A 114 11.04 -2.39 22.67
N TYR A 115 10.49 -2.07 21.50
CA TYR A 115 11.26 -1.93 20.27
C TYR A 115 11.64 -0.48 20.00
N PHE A 116 12.90 -0.26 19.64
CA PHE A 116 13.36 1.06 19.21
C PHE A 116 12.84 1.38 17.80
N PHE A 117 12.04 2.44 17.69
CA PHE A 117 11.72 3.04 16.40
C PHE A 117 12.62 4.22 16.13
N SER A 118 13.24 4.21 14.94
CA SER A 118 14.08 5.32 14.51
C SER A 118 13.24 6.60 14.33
N PRO A 119 13.75 7.78 14.75
CA PRO A 119 13.11 9.08 14.48
C PRO A 119 12.87 9.37 12.99
N GLN A 120 13.52 8.65 12.08
CA GLN A 120 13.29 8.81 10.63
C GLN A 120 11.97 8.20 10.15
N ASN A 121 11.23 7.49 11.01
CA ASN A 121 9.88 7.02 10.73
C ASN A 121 8.89 7.71 11.70
N PRO A 122 8.57 9.01 11.49
CA PRO A 122 7.73 9.75 12.43
C PRO A 122 6.29 9.21 12.33
N VAL A 123 5.96 8.29 13.22
CA VAL A 123 4.58 7.97 13.57
C VAL A 123 4.06 9.18 14.34
N TRP A 124 3.17 9.95 13.72
CA TRP A 124 2.57 11.13 14.34
C TRP A 124 1.56 10.69 15.40
N TYR A 125 2.03 10.41 16.61
CA TYR A 125 1.14 10.40 17.77
C TYR A 125 0.77 11.85 18.08
N LEU A 126 -0.47 12.23 17.78
CA LEU A 126 -1.04 13.46 18.34
C LEU A 126 -1.23 13.22 19.85
N PRO A 127 -0.82 14.18 20.71
CA PRO A 127 -0.96 14.07 22.16
C PRO A 127 -2.43 14.01 22.62
#